data_AF-A0A1V4ZW15-F1
#
_entry.id   AF-A0A1V4ZW15-F1
#
_cell.length_a   1.000
_cell.length_b   1.000
_cell.length_c   1.000
_cell.angle_alpha   90.00
_cell.angle_beta   90.00
_cell.angle_gamma   90.00
#
_symmetry.space_group_name_H-M   'P 1'
#
loop_
_entity.id
_entity.type
_entity.pdbx_description
1 polymer ?
#
loop_
_entity_poly.entity_id
_entity_poly.type
_entity_poly.pdbx_seq_one_letter_code
_entity_poly.pdbx_strand_id
1 'polypeptide(L)'
;MQKSTLSYDEEDTFRKKLIALLLSGAEKPIRSKVNFQKELFLLIRSMPQFDSLFDFMPHRLGPFSNSAEQVIESNPELFVADNRGIYLSDEGERFKSSVQKEMRPENLEQLIRSIEFIRSIYDKLSDDEFMFLVYMTYGYTEKSDRFDALLKRRKQLADSLLRKKIITHQRYQELLKG
;
A
#
# COMPACT_ATOMS: atom_id res chain seq x y z
N MET A 1 16.51 -1.86 -15.62
CA MET A 1 16.06 -0.86 -14.64
C MET A 1 16.58 0.50 -15.08
N GLN A 2 15.72 1.38 -15.59
CA GLN A 2 16.10 2.78 -15.77
C GLN A 2 16.25 3.39 -14.38
N LYS A 3 17.44 3.92 -14.07
CA LYS A 3 17.63 4.77 -12.89
C LYS A 3 16.78 6.03 -13.10
N SER A 4 16.00 6.37 -12.09
CA SER A 4 15.31 7.65 -11.96
C SER A 4 16.28 8.80 -12.26
N THR A 5 15.89 9.69 -13.17
CA THR A 5 16.60 10.94 -13.49
C THR A 5 16.28 12.07 -12.51
N LEU A 6 15.47 11.81 -11.49
CA LEU A 6 15.08 12.79 -10.49
C LEU A 6 16.17 12.93 -9.43
N SER A 7 16.34 14.15 -8.94
CA SER A 7 17.10 14.43 -7.73
C SER A 7 16.42 13.80 -6.51
N TYR A 8 17.19 13.63 -5.43
CA TYR A 8 16.66 13.11 -4.18
C TYR A 8 15.47 13.94 -3.64
N ASP A 9 15.56 15.26 -3.74
CA ASP A 9 14.54 16.20 -3.28
C ASP A 9 13.24 16.08 -4.10
N GLU A 10 13.37 15.84 -5.41
CA GLU A 10 12.22 15.60 -6.28
C GLU A 10 11.54 14.27 -5.93
N GLU A 11 12.31 13.19 -5.72
CA GLU A 11 11.73 11.91 -5.31
C GLU A 11 11.04 12.00 -3.95
N ASP A 12 11.65 12.67 -2.98
CA ASP A 12 11.05 12.92 -1.66
C ASP A 12 9.72 13.68 -1.78
N THR A 13 9.70 14.71 -2.64
CA THR A 13 8.48 15.45 -2.96
C THR A 13 7.41 14.52 -3.53
N PHE A 14 7.73 13.68 -4.52
CA PHE A 14 6.77 12.73 -5.09
C PHE A 14 6.27 11.71 -4.07
N ARG A 15 7.13 11.20 -3.19
CA ARG A 15 6.73 10.28 -2.11
C ARG A 15 5.71 10.94 -1.18
N LYS A 16 5.97 12.18 -0.73
CA LYS A 16 5.02 12.94 0.11
C LYS A 16 3.68 13.12 -0.57
N LYS A 17 3.67 13.49 -1.85
CA LYS A 17 2.43 13.68 -2.63
C LYS A 17 1.61 12.40 -2.69
N LEU A 18 2.25 11.26 -3.03
CA LEU A 18 1.57 9.97 -3.10
C LEU A 18 1.03 9.50 -1.74
N ILE A 19 1.83 9.63 -0.68
CA ILE A 19 1.42 9.27 0.68
C ILE A 19 0.26 10.15 1.14
N ALA A 20 0.31 11.45 0.89
CA ALA A 20 -0.77 12.36 1.26
C ALA A 20 -2.09 12.00 0.56
N LEU A 21 -2.03 11.68 -0.73
CA LEU A 21 -3.20 11.23 -1.47
C LEU A 21 -3.72 9.89 -0.95
N LEU A 22 -2.85 8.92 -0.66
CA LEU A 22 -3.22 7.62 -0.08
C LEU A 22 -3.99 7.79 1.24
N LEU A 23 -3.45 8.61 2.16
CA LEU A 23 -4.06 8.88 3.46
C LEU A 23 -5.40 9.61 3.36
N SER A 24 -5.62 10.35 2.26
CA SER A 24 -6.89 11.04 2.01
C SER A 24 -7.97 10.17 1.34
N GLY A 25 -7.61 9.00 0.82
CA GLY A 25 -8.52 8.17 0.03
C GLY A 25 -9.46 7.28 0.84
N ALA A 26 -9.58 7.50 2.15
CA ALA A 26 -10.62 6.90 2.98
C ALA A 26 -10.99 7.81 4.15
N GLU A 27 -12.23 7.68 4.62
CA GLU A 27 -12.75 8.43 5.78
C GLU A 27 -12.05 8.10 7.11
N LYS A 28 -11.26 7.00 7.15
CA LYS A 28 -10.67 6.47 8.38
C LYS A 28 -9.14 6.43 8.27
N PRO A 29 -8.42 6.76 9.36
CA PRO A 29 -6.98 6.58 9.43
C PRO A 29 -6.53 5.15 9.10
N ILE A 30 -5.31 5.04 8.58
CA ILE A 30 -4.67 3.73 8.42
C ILE A 30 -4.24 3.22 9.79
N ARG A 31 -4.72 2.05 10.19
CA ARG A 31 -4.69 1.57 11.60
C ARG A 31 -3.29 1.47 12.22
N SER A 32 -2.26 1.19 11.43
CA SER A 32 -0.89 1.06 11.93
C SER A 32 0.13 1.26 10.82
N LYS A 33 1.41 1.42 11.19
CA LYS A 33 2.54 1.43 10.26
C LYS A 33 2.59 0.20 9.35
N VAL A 34 2.26 -0.98 9.88
CA VAL A 34 2.21 -2.21 9.09
C VAL A 34 1.09 -2.14 8.04
N ASN A 35 -0.09 -1.64 8.41
CA ASN A 35 -1.19 -1.45 7.45
C ASN A 35 -0.81 -0.43 6.37
N PHE A 36 -0.13 0.65 6.74
CA PHE A 36 0.34 1.68 5.81
C PHE A 36 1.32 1.12 4.76
N GLN A 37 2.34 0.38 5.20
CA GLN A 37 3.32 -0.25 4.31
C GLN A 37 2.64 -1.17 3.29
N LYS A 38 1.64 -1.94 3.73
CA LYS A 38 0.88 -2.88 2.91
C LYS A 38 0.00 -2.21 1.86
N GLU A 39 -0.72 -1.16 2.26
CA GLU A 39 -1.59 -0.44 1.35
C GLU A 39 -0.82 0.37 0.32
N LEU A 40 0.24 1.05 0.77
CA LEU A 40 1.15 1.74 -0.13
C LEU A 40 1.78 0.76 -1.11
N PHE A 41 2.21 -0.42 -0.64
CA PHE A 41 2.74 -1.46 -1.53
C PHE A 41 1.74 -1.84 -2.64
N LEU A 42 0.47 -2.07 -2.31
CA LEU A 42 -0.53 -2.38 -3.34
C LEU A 42 -0.75 -1.21 -4.31
N LEU A 43 -0.79 0.02 -3.80
CA LEU A 43 -0.92 1.21 -4.65
C LEU A 43 0.25 1.27 -5.65
N ILE A 44 1.48 1.13 -5.19
CA ILE A 44 2.68 1.17 -6.04
C ILE A 44 2.70 0.01 -7.03
N ARG A 45 2.31 -1.20 -6.62
CA ARG A 45 2.19 -2.35 -7.54
C ARG A 45 1.10 -2.18 -8.59
N SER A 46 0.08 -1.38 -8.32
CA SER A 46 -0.95 -1.00 -9.31
C SER A 46 -0.49 0.12 -10.26
N MET A 47 0.60 0.81 -9.93
CA MET A 47 1.14 1.95 -10.68
C MET A 47 2.65 1.79 -10.90
N PRO A 48 3.07 0.89 -11.82
CA PRO A 48 4.48 0.54 -12.01
C PRO A 48 5.40 1.72 -12.30
N GLN A 49 4.87 2.84 -12.80
CA GLN A 49 5.65 4.07 -13.01
C GLN A 49 6.22 4.67 -11.72
N PHE A 50 5.71 4.30 -10.55
CA PHE A 50 6.17 4.77 -9.24
C PHE A 50 7.01 3.72 -8.48
N ASP A 51 7.30 2.56 -9.09
CA ASP A 51 7.98 1.44 -8.41
C ASP A 51 9.37 1.84 -7.87
N SER A 52 10.07 2.73 -8.57
CA SER A 52 11.40 3.21 -8.14
C SER A 52 11.36 4.19 -6.97
N LEU A 53 10.20 4.74 -6.61
CA LEU A 53 10.10 5.70 -5.51
C LEU A 53 10.25 5.00 -4.15
N PHE A 54 9.89 3.74 -4.03
CA PHE A 54 9.86 3.04 -2.74
C PHE A 54 10.72 1.78 -2.75
N ASP A 55 11.57 1.64 -1.75
CA ASP A 55 12.55 0.56 -1.59
C ASP A 55 11.93 -0.73 -1.00
N PHE A 56 10.78 -1.15 -1.53
CA PHE A 56 10.02 -2.27 -0.96
C PHE A 56 10.79 -3.60 -0.98
N MET A 57 11.07 -4.11 0.21
CA MET A 57 11.74 -5.39 0.43
C MET A 57 10.91 -6.36 1.28
N PRO A 58 11.15 -7.69 1.18
CA PRO A 58 10.57 -8.67 2.09
C PRO A 58 10.97 -8.38 3.54
N HIS A 59 9.97 -8.39 4.43
CA HIS A 59 10.15 -8.21 5.87
C HIS A 59 9.21 -9.15 6.65
N ARG A 60 9.38 -9.22 7.97
CA ARG A 60 8.69 -10.15 8.89
C ARG A 60 7.17 -10.19 8.72
N LEU A 61 6.57 -9.02 8.51
CA LEU A 61 5.12 -8.84 8.37
C LEU A 61 4.71 -8.40 6.95
N GLY A 62 5.54 -8.71 5.94
CA GLY A 62 5.28 -8.45 4.55
C GLY A 62 6.18 -7.40 3.92
N PRO A 63 5.70 -6.74 2.85
CA PRO A 63 6.49 -5.74 2.15
C PRO A 63 6.72 -4.55 3.06
N PHE A 64 7.94 -4.03 3.03
CA PHE A 64 8.36 -2.89 3.84
C PHE A 64 9.30 -2.00 3.05
N SER A 65 9.12 -0.69 3.15
CA SER A 65 9.97 0.34 2.56
C SER A 65 10.46 1.28 3.67
N ASN A 66 11.79 1.42 3.78
CA ASN A 66 12.39 2.40 4.68
C ASN A 66 12.06 3.82 4.22
N SER A 67 12.07 4.07 2.91
CA SER A 67 11.77 5.41 2.39
C SER A 67 10.33 5.83 2.69
N ALA A 68 9.38 4.90 2.66
CA ALA A 68 8.00 5.17 3.09
C ALA A 68 7.90 5.52 4.58
N GLU A 69 8.59 4.78 5.45
CA GLU A 69 8.59 5.07 6.90
C GLU A 69 9.26 6.42 7.20
N GLN A 70 10.42 6.67 6.58
CA GLN A 70 11.17 7.90 6.75
C GLN A 70 10.36 9.13 6.33
N VAL A 71 9.54 9.04 5.28
CA VAL A 71 8.68 10.16 4.86
C VAL A 71 7.63 10.50 5.91
N ILE A 72 7.02 9.50 6.55
CA ILE A 72 6.07 9.75 7.65
C ILE A 72 6.79 10.36 8.85
N GLU A 73 7.94 9.79 9.25
CA GLU A 73 8.64 10.19 10.47
C GLU A 73 9.34 11.55 10.36
N SER A 74 9.85 11.89 9.17
CA SER A 74 10.60 13.13 8.95
C SER A 74 9.70 14.33 8.61
N ASN A 75 8.40 14.12 8.43
CA ASN A 75 7.45 15.18 8.08
C ASN A 75 6.22 15.16 9.02
N PRO A 76 6.43 15.27 10.35
CA PRO A 76 5.36 15.22 11.35
C PRO A 76 4.36 16.38 11.23
N GLU A 77 4.77 17.47 10.58
CA GLU A 77 3.89 18.58 10.23
C GLU A 77 2.85 18.17 9.19
N LEU A 78 3.11 17.17 8.33
CA LEU A 78 2.16 16.69 7.32
C LEU A 78 1.44 15.41 7.77
N PHE A 79 2.16 14.50 8.41
CA PHE A 79 1.70 13.15 8.71
C PHE A 79 1.72 12.89 10.21
N VAL A 80 0.58 12.50 10.76
CA VAL A 80 0.47 12.13 12.18
C VAL A 80 0.37 10.62 12.29
N ALA A 81 1.18 10.04 13.18
CA ALA A 81 1.15 8.62 13.54
C ALA A 81 0.97 8.48 15.05
N ASP A 82 -0.25 8.16 15.49
CA ASP A 82 -0.60 8.00 16.92
C ASP A 82 -1.48 6.76 17.17
N ASN A 83 -2.11 6.69 18.34
CA ASN A 83 -2.99 5.57 18.71
C ASN A 83 -4.28 5.46 17.87
N ARG A 84 -4.65 6.51 17.11
CA ARG A 84 -5.75 6.50 16.15
C ARG A 84 -5.34 5.92 14.80
N GLY A 85 -4.03 5.84 14.53
CA GLY A 85 -3.45 5.34 13.29
C GLY A 85 -2.56 6.38 12.62
N ILE A 86 -2.48 6.30 11.30
CA ILE A 86 -1.72 7.21 10.43
C ILE A 86 -2.69 7.99 9.57
N TYR A 87 -2.59 9.32 9.61
CA TYR A 87 -3.50 10.23 8.92
C TYR A 87 -2.82 11.60 8.69
N LEU A 88 -3.50 12.48 7.95
CA LEU A 88 -3.02 13.84 7.66
C LEU A 88 -3.26 14.79 8.83
N SER A 89 -2.28 15.65 9.12
CA SER A 89 -2.51 16.83 9.95
C SER A 89 -3.33 17.89 9.19
N ASP A 90 -3.66 19.00 9.85
CA ASP A 90 -4.27 20.16 9.18
C ASP A 90 -3.39 20.72 8.05
N GLU A 91 -2.07 20.72 8.23
CA GLU A 91 -1.12 21.15 7.19
C GLU A 91 -1.00 20.08 6.09
N GLY A 92 -1.06 18.80 6.46
CA GLY A 92 -1.16 17.68 5.53
C GLY A 92 -2.38 17.77 4.61
N GLU A 93 -3.54 18.19 5.13
CA GLU A 93 -4.75 18.42 4.34
C GLU A 93 -4.61 19.61 3.38
N ARG A 94 -3.94 20.68 3.80
CA ARG A 94 -3.61 21.81 2.93
C ARG A 94 -2.65 21.40 1.81
N PHE A 95 -1.61 20.65 2.16
CA PHE A 95 -0.64 20.09 1.22
C PHE A 95 -1.32 19.16 0.22
N LYS A 96 -2.14 18.22 0.69
CA LYS A 96 -2.96 17.37 -0.19
C LYS A 96 -3.83 18.20 -1.13
N SER A 97 -4.45 19.27 -0.63
CA SER A 97 -5.27 20.16 -1.46
C SER A 97 -4.46 20.91 -2.52
N SER A 98 -3.21 21.30 -2.25
CA SER A 98 -2.33 21.90 -3.26
C SER A 98 -1.93 20.89 -4.32
N VAL A 99 -1.59 19.65 -3.91
CA VAL A 99 -1.27 18.55 -4.83
C VAL A 99 -2.43 18.28 -5.79
N GLN A 100 -3.66 18.23 -5.28
CA GLN A 100 -4.85 18.03 -6.12
C GLN A 100 -5.04 19.15 -7.16
N LYS A 101 -4.68 20.40 -6.84
CA LYS A 101 -4.77 21.54 -7.77
C LYS A 101 -3.69 21.54 -8.85
N GLU A 102 -2.53 20.97 -8.57
CA GLU A 102 -1.41 20.85 -9.53
C GLU A 102 -1.67 19.76 -10.58
N MET A 103 -2.47 18.74 -10.24
CA MET A 103 -2.73 17.61 -11.12
C MET A 103 -3.80 17.94 -12.16
N ARG A 104 -3.62 17.40 -13.37
CA ARG A 104 -4.69 17.39 -14.37
C ARG A 104 -5.90 16.62 -13.84
N PRO A 105 -7.15 17.11 -14.03
CA PRO A 105 -8.34 16.49 -13.48
C PRO A 105 -8.45 14.99 -13.77
N GLU A 106 -8.13 14.56 -14.99
CA GLU A 106 -8.25 13.16 -15.41
C GLU A 106 -7.23 12.25 -14.70
N ASN A 107 -6.00 12.74 -14.54
CA ASN A 107 -4.95 12.03 -13.82
C ASN A 107 -5.30 11.91 -12.33
N LEU A 108 -5.82 13.00 -11.74
CA LEU A 108 -6.24 13.03 -10.35
C LEU A 108 -7.38 12.03 -10.11
N GLU A 109 -8.41 12.06 -10.95
CA GLU A 109 -9.57 11.17 -10.83
C GLU A 109 -9.15 9.69 -10.91
N GLN A 110 -8.27 9.34 -11.85
CA GLN A 110 -7.75 7.98 -11.98
C GLN A 110 -6.98 7.53 -10.74
N LEU A 111 -6.14 8.42 -10.19
CA LEU A 111 -5.35 8.14 -8.98
C LEU A 111 -6.26 7.97 -7.76
N ILE A 112 -7.22 8.87 -7.55
CA ILE A 112 -8.17 8.79 -6.43
C ILE A 112 -8.99 7.50 -6.51
N ARG A 113 -9.54 7.14 -7.68
CA ARG A 113 -10.28 5.88 -7.86
C ARG A 113 -9.43 4.66 -7.52
N SER A 114 -8.14 4.68 -7.88
CA SER A 114 -7.21 3.60 -7.56
C SER A 114 -6.95 3.51 -6.06
N ILE A 115 -6.76 4.65 -5.39
CA ILE A 115 -6.55 4.71 -3.94
C ILE A 115 -7.80 4.21 -3.21
N GLU A 116 -8.99 4.72 -3.55
CA GLU A 116 -10.26 4.30 -2.96
C GLU A 116 -10.48 2.79 -3.14
N PHE A 117 -10.15 2.26 -4.32
CA PHE A 117 -10.23 0.83 -4.59
C PHE A 117 -9.29 0.03 -3.67
N ILE A 118 -8.01 0.41 -3.57
CA ILE A 118 -7.03 -0.24 -2.69
C ILE A 118 -7.46 -0.17 -1.22
N ARG A 119 -7.89 1.00 -0.74
CA ARG A 119 -8.42 1.20 0.62
C ARG A 119 -9.63 0.30 0.89
N SER A 120 -10.55 0.21 -0.07
CA SER A 120 -11.75 -0.65 0.04
C SER A 120 -11.42 -2.14 0.02
N ILE A 121 -10.37 -2.56 -0.68
CA ILE A 121 -9.87 -3.94 -0.65
C ILE A 121 -9.28 -4.22 0.72
N TYR A 122 -8.40 -3.34 1.20
CA TYR A 122 -7.71 -3.54 2.47
C TYR A 122 -8.70 -3.64 3.64
N ASP A 123 -9.72 -2.78 3.67
CA ASP A 123 -10.77 -2.82 4.69
C ASP A 123 -11.55 -4.14 4.72
N LYS A 124 -11.59 -4.89 3.60
CA LYS A 124 -12.25 -6.21 3.51
C LYS A 124 -11.31 -7.36 3.85
N LEU A 125 -10.01 -7.17 3.76
CA LEU A 125 -9.00 -8.21 3.99
C LEU A 125 -8.61 -8.26 5.46
N SER A 126 -8.53 -9.48 6.00
CA SER A 126 -7.72 -9.72 7.19
C SER A 126 -6.24 -9.62 6.84
N ASP A 127 -5.40 -9.36 7.85
CA ASP A 127 -3.96 -9.35 7.66
C ASP A 127 -3.47 -10.67 7.04
N ASP A 128 -4.04 -11.82 7.43
CA ASP A 128 -3.65 -13.12 6.91
C ASP A 128 -3.96 -13.28 5.42
N GLU A 129 -5.15 -12.84 4.98
CA GLU A 129 -5.56 -12.90 3.58
C GLU A 129 -4.71 -11.98 2.71
N PHE A 130 -4.42 -10.76 3.19
CA PHE A 130 -3.51 -9.84 2.51
C PHE A 130 -2.13 -10.46 2.37
N MET A 131 -1.58 -10.97 3.47
CA MET A 131 -0.24 -11.52 3.51
C MET A 131 -0.11 -12.74 2.61
N PHE A 132 -1.11 -13.60 2.61
CA PHE A 132 -1.20 -14.74 1.70
C PHE A 132 -1.22 -14.28 0.23
N LEU A 133 -2.02 -13.27 -0.13
CA LEU A 133 -2.02 -12.71 -1.49
C LEU A 133 -0.65 -12.16 -1.89
N VAL A 134 -0.01 -11.38 -1.02
CA VAL A 134 1.29 -10.80 -1.32
C VAL A 134 2.35 -11.86 -1.53
N TYR A 135 2.40 -12.87 -0.66
CA TYR A 135 3.36 -13.96 -0.77
C TYR A 135 3.16 -14.79 -2.03
N MET A 136 1.91 -15.13 -2.35
CA MET A 136 1.60 -15.96 -3.52
C MET A 136 1.64 -15.19 -4.85
N THR A 137 1.66 -13.86 -4.83
CA THR A 137 1.65 -13.03 -6.05
C THR A 137 3.01 -12.40 -6.32
N TYR A 138 3.72 -11.95 -5.29
CA TYR A 138 4.95 -11.17 -5.44
C TYR A 138 6.18 -11.85 -4.83
N GLY A 139 6.05 -12.99 -4.14
CA GLY A 139 7.19 -13.75 -3.64
C GLY A 139 7.94 -13.15 -2.44
N TYR A 140 7.30 -12.25 -1.68
CA TYR A 140 7.91 -11.54 -0.54
C TYR A 140 8.09 -12.43 0.72
N THR A 141 8.57 -13.67 0.59
CA THR A 141 8.55 -14.69 1.67
C THR A 141 9.83 -14.82 2.49
N GLU A 142 10.97 -14.33 1.98
CA GLU A 142 12.33 -14.63 2.48
C GLU A 142 12.55 -14.42 3.99
N LYS A 143 11.86 -13.46 4.60
CA LYS A 143 11.98 -13.13 6.04
C LYS A 143 10.67 -13.31 6.81
N SER A 144 9.71 -14.04 6.24
CA SER A 144 8.37 -14.14 6.79
C SER A 144 8.33 -15.04 8.02
N ASP A 145 7.78 -14.53 9.12
CA ASP A 145 7.45 -15.35 10.28
C ASP A 145 6.11 -16.10 10.11
N ARG A 146 5.36 -15.81 9.05
CA ARG A 146 3.95 -16.21 8.90
C ARG A 146 3.70 -17.12 7.71
N PHE A 147 4.61 -17.18 6.74
CA PHE A 147 4.37 -17.84 5.46
C PHE A 147 3.94 -19.30 5.62
N ASP A 148 4.70 -20.10 6.37
CA ASP A 148 4.38 -21.52 6.59
C ASP A 148 3.03 -21.71 7.29
N ALA A 149 2.71 -20.86 8.27
CA ALA A 149 1.43 -20.90 8.98
C ALA A 149 0.24 -20.51 8.07
N LEU A 150 0.46 -19.61 7.11
CA LEU A 150 -0.55 -19.25 6.10
C LEU A 150 -0.72 -20.38 5.08
N LEU A 151 0.35 -21.03 4.65
CA LEU A 151 0.28 -22.17 3.72
C LEU A 151 -0.53 -23.34 4.28
N LYS A 152 -0.43 -23.63 5.58
CA LYS A 152 -1.29 -24.62 6.25
C LYS A 152 -2.79 -24.29 6.16
N ARG A 153 -3.14 -23.02 5.98
CA ARG A 153 -4.53 -22.53 5.81
C ARG A 153 -4.83 -22.06 4.39
N ARG A 154 -4.00 -22.44 3.41
CA ARG A 154 -4.09 -22.02 2.00
C ARG A 154 -5.51 -22.10 1.45
N LYS A 155 -6.16 -23.26 1.56
CA LYS A 155 -7.52 -23.47 1.05
C LYS A 155 -8.53 -22.54 1.71
N GLN A 156 -8.49 -22.44 3.04
CA GLN A 156 -9.37 -21.56 3.81
C GLN A 156 -9.21 -20.08 3.39
N LEU A 157 -7.96 -19.62 3.22
CA LEU A 157 -7.66 -18.25 2.80
C LEU A 157 -8.10 -17.99 1.37
N ALA A 158 -7.81 -18.91 0.45
CA ALA A 158 -8.25 -18.82 -0.95
C ALA A 158 -9.78 -18.81 -1.07
N ASP A 159 -10.48 -19.67 -0.32
CA ASP A 159 -11.95 -19.71 -0.28
C ASP A 159 -12.51 -18.37 0.22
N SER A 160 -11.92 -17.79 1.26
CA SER A 160 -12.33 -16.51 1.82
C SER A 160 -12.15 -15.36 0.84
N LEU A 161 -10.99 -15.32 0.17
CA LEU A 161 -10.69 -14.33 -0.88
C LEU A 161 -11.67 -14.41 -2.06
N LEU A 162 -12.02 -15.63 -2.48
CA LEU A 162 -12.99 -15.84 -3.56
C LEU A 162 -14.40 -15.38 -3.13
N ARG A 163 -14.84 -15.75 -1.92
CA ARG A 163 -16.14 -15.31 -1.37
C ARG A 163 -16.24 -13.79 -1.25
N LYS A 164 -15.14 -13.12 -0.88
CA LYS A 164 -15.03 -11.66 -0.81
C LYS A 164 -14.90 -10.98 -2.18
N LYS A 165 -14.85 -11.76 -3.27
CA LYS A 165 -14.65 -11.30 -4.66
C LYS A 165 -13.34 -10.51 -4.85
N ILE A 166 -12.33 -10.79 -4.03
CA ILE A 166 -11.00 -10.17 -4.16
C ILE A 166 -10.19 -10.86 -5.27
N ILE A 167 -10.44 -12.16 -5.50
CA ILE A 167 -9.81 -12.94 -6.56
C ILE A 167 -10.86 -13.56 -7.48
N THR A 168 -10.46 -13.84 -8.71
CA THR A 168 -11.27 -14.59 -9.67
C THR A 168 -11.24 -16.09 -9.38
N HIS A 169 -12.17 -16.85 -9.95
CA HIS A 169 -12.16 -18.31 -9.84
C HIS A 169 -10.87 -18.93 -10.43
N GLN A 170 -10.36 -18.36 -11.53
CA GLN A 170 -9.07 -18.80 -12.09
C GLN A 170 -7.94 -18.61 -11.09
N ARG A 171 -7.82 -17.41 -10.48
CA ARG A 171 -6.78 -17.13 -9.50
C ARG A 171 -6.91 -18.02 -8.27
N TYR A 172 -8.14 -18.34 -7.85
CA TYR A 172 -8.38 -19.32 -6.79
C TYR A 172 -7.76 -20.70 -7.11
N GLN A 173 -7.97 -21.22 -8.32
CA GLN A 173 -7.38 -22.51 -8.73
C GLN A 173 -5.85 -22.47 -8.74
N GLU A 174 -5.26 -21.36 -9.19
CA GLU A 174 -3.79 -21.17 -9.15
C GLU A 174 -3.26 -21.21 -7.72
N LEU A 175 -3.92 -20.51 -6.79
CA LEU A 175 -3.52 -20.47 -5.38
C LEU A 175 -3.59 -21.83 -4.68
N LEU A 176 -4.39 -22.78 -5.17
CA LEU A 176 -4.46 -24.13 -4.63
C LEU A 176 -3.39 -25.08 -5.18
N LYS A 177 -2.78 -24.77 -6.33
CA LYS A 177 -1.82 -25.66 -7.02
C LYS A 177 -0.37 -25.48 -6.58
N GLY A 178 0.01 -24.30 -6.09
CA GLY A 178 1.37 -24.06 -5.57
C GLY A 178 1.65 -24.78 -4.26
#